data_AF-A0A923XJ00-F1
#
_entry.id   AF-A0A923XJ00-F1
#
_cell.length_a   1.000
_cell.length_b   1.000
_cell.length_c   1.000
_cell.angle_alpha   90.00
_cell.angle_beta   90.00
_cell.angle_gamma   90.00
#
_symmetry.space_group_name_H-M   'P 1'
#
loop_
_entity.id
_entity.type
_entity.pdbx_description
1 polymer ?
#
loop_
_entity_poly.entity_id
_entity_poly.type
_entity_poly.pdbx_seq_one_letter_code
_entity_poly.pdbx_strand_id
1 'polypeptide(L)'
;MPNHKIQKYYPGDVNWFFSKYDGLLLFNDSETIVLTHELGHALFNLAYEYNERGQTVPKIVYPNCAPNKTTARTWWEDLEVQIDPYIKEVEEILNPRNIYEQRSLGDPSAPSYDSYIKDYVDFHKVGYYPGGCSADFGIESGATIPIPNSIMNNPYNAPFFGLVNSRRSIRFLAYLEVQIKQ
;
A
#
# COMPACT_ATOMS: atom_id res chain seq x y z
N MET A 1 21.57 14.98 16.72
CA MET A 1 20.67 13.84 16.47
C MET A 1 19.32 14.42 16.06
N PRO A 2 18.87 14.27 14.81
CA PRO A 2 17.61 14.87 14.40
C PRO A 2 16.44 14.03 14.91
N ASN A 3 15.57 14.68 15.68
CA ASN A 3 14.29 14.17 16.15
C ASN A 3 13.34 13.96 14.96
N HIS A 4 13.22 12.73 14.46
CA HIS A 4 12.10 12.35 13.61
C HIS A 4 10.85 12.23 14.47
N LYS A 5 10.10 13.33 14.60
CA LYS A 5 8.72 13.27 15.09
C LYS A 5 7.91 12.49 14.05
N ILE A 6 7.56 11.26 14.39
CA ILE A 6 6.53 10.49 13.67
C ILE A 6 5.23 11.28 13.82
N GLN A 7 4.86 12.04 12.80
CA GLN A 7 3.54 12.65 12.74
C GLN A 7 2.51 11.53 12.72
N LYS A 8 1.62 11.54 13.71
CA LYS A 8 0.47 10.65 13.78
C LYS A 8 -0.41 10.89 12.56
N TYR A 9 -0.38 9.96 11.61
CA TYR A 9 -1.36 9.89 10.53
C TYR A 9 -2.70 9.51 11.14
N TYR A 10 -3.64 10.46 11.17
CA TYR A 10 -5.04 10.16 11.51
C TYR A 10 -5.76 9.68 10.23
N PRO A 11 -6.38 8.48 10.24
CA PRO A 11 -7.24 8.02 9.17
C PRO A 11 -8.63 8.65 9.37
N GLY A 12 -8.78 9.88 8.91
CA GLY A 12 -10.06 10.60 8.95
C GLY A 12 -10.42 11.08 7.55
N ASP A 13 -11.52 10.53 7.04
CA ASP A 13 -12.38 11.09 6.00
C ASP A 13 -11.85 11.18 4.56
N VAL A 14 -12.00 10.06 3.83
CA VAL A 14 -11.85 10.01 2.35
C VAL A 14 -13.15 9.59 1.66
N ASN A 15 -14.22 9.35 2.44
CA ASN A 15 -15.55 8.93 1.95
C ASN A 15 -16.23 9.92 1.00
N TRP A 16 -15.73 11.16 0.86
CA TRP A 16 -16.31 12.15 -0.06
C TRP A 16 -15.59 12.24 -1.41
N PHE A 17 -14.37 11.70 -1.57
CA PHE A 17 -13.57 11.92 -2.79
C PHE A 17 -14.13 11.19 -4.02
N PHE A 18 -14.87 10.09 -3.81
CA PHE A 18 -15.41 9.26 -4.90
C PHE A 18 -16.75 9.75 -5.46
N SER A 19 -17.39 10.78 -4.88
CA SER A 19 -18.73 11.21 -5.31
C SER A 19 -18.75 12.11 -6.56
N LYS A 20 -17.62 12.38 -7.22
CA LYS A 20 -17.51 13.42 -8.26
C LYS A 20 -17.01 12.96 -9.64
N TYR A 21 -16.71 11.68 -9.82
CA TYR A 21 -16.26 11.12 -11.10
C TYR A 21 -17.32 10.19 -11.70
N ASP A 22 -18.38 10.78 -12.26
CA ASP A 22 -19.51 10.11 -12.94
C ASP A 22 -19.16 9.54 -14.34
N GLY A 23 -17.93 9.05 -14.56
CA GLY A 23 -17.57 8.59 -15.91
C GLY A 23 -16.27 7.79 -16.09
N LEU A 24 -15.50 7.55 -15.04
CA LEU A 24 -14.37 6.62 -15.09
C LEU A 24 -14.68 5.44 -14.15
N LEU A 25 -14.97 4.27 -14.73
CA LEU A 25 -15.18 3.01 -14.02
C LEU A 25 -13.86 2.50 -13.42
N LEU A 26 -13.30 3.20 -12.43
CA LEU A 26 -12.21 2.71 -11.60
C LEU A 26 -12.57 2.99 -10.13
N PHE A 27 -13.49 2.16 -9.63
CA PHE A 27 -13.81 1.95 -8.21
C PHE A 27 -14.48 3.14 -7.47
N ASN A 28 -15.70 3.52 -7.85
CA ASN A 28 -16.53 4.47 -7.09
C ASN A 28 -17.18 3.87 -5.82
N ASP A 29 -17.15 2.54 -5.66
CA ASP A 29 -17.70 1.87 -4.47
C ASP A 29 -16.56 1.28 -3.63
N SER A 30 -16.51 1.66 -2.35
CA SER A 30 -15.63 1.08 -1.34
C SER A 30 -15.70 -0.46 -1.34
N GLU A 31 -16.84 -1.03 -1.71
CA GLU A 31 -17.07 -2.45 -1.89
C GLU A 31 -16.13 -3.08 -2.93
N THR A 32 -15.80 -2.39 -4.03
CA THR A 32 -14.94 -2.97 -5.08
C THR A 32 -13.47 -2.97 -4.68
N ILE A 33 -13.03 -1.94 -3.94
CA ILE A 33 -11.65 -1.91 -3.42
C ILE A 33 -11.50 -2.97 -2.32
N VAL A 34 -12.48 -3.12 -1.44
CA VAL A 34 -12.53 -4.22 -0.46
C VAL A 34 -12.59 -5.57 -1.16
N LEU A 35 -13.39 -5.74 -2.22
CA LEU A 35 -13.41 -6.98 -3.00
C LEU A 35 -12.03 -7.28 -3.59
N THR A 36 -11.34 -6.29 -4.14
CA THR A 36 -10.00 -6.46 -4.71
C THR A 36 -8.98 -6.85 -3.63
N HIS A 37 -9.08 -6.27 -2.44
CA HIS A 37 -8.32 -6.66 -1.26
C HIS A 37 -8.55 -8.13 -0.88
N GLU A 38 -9.82 -8.55 -0.77
CA GLU A 38 -10.18 -9.93 -0.43
C GLU A 38 -9.79 -10.93 -1.53
N LEU A 39 -9.86 -10.54 -2.80
CA LEU A 39 -9.33 -11.33 -3.91
C LEU A 39 -7.80 -11.48 -3.82
N GLY A 40 -7.10 -10.47 -3.29
CA GLY A 40 -5.68 -10.55 -2.96
C GLY A 40 -5.36 -11.70 -2.01
N HIS A 41 -6.18 -11.89 -0.97
CA HIS A 41 -6.09 -13.05 -0.09
C HIS A 41 -6.46 -14.35 -0.81
N ALA A 42 -7.64 -14.38 -1.43
CA ALA A 42 -8.24 -15.61 -1.94
C ALA A 42 -7.47 -16.21 -3.13
N LEU A 43 -6.99 -15.38 -4.05
CA LEU A 43 -6.35 -15.83 -5.29
C LEU A 43 -4.82 -15.84 -5.19
N PHE A 44 -4.23 -14.87 -4.51
CA PHE A 44 -2.78 -14.64 -4.58
C PHE A 44 -2.06 -15.00 -3.27
N ASN A 45 -2.81 -15.37 -2.23
CA ASN A 45 -2.32 -15.68 -0.89
C ASN A 45 -1.49 -14.53 -0.29
N LEU A 46 -1.97 -13.30 -0.47
CA LEU A 46 -1.39 -12.13 0.18
C LEU A 46 -1.86 -12.06 1.64
N ALA A 47 -1.06 -11.50 2.54
CA ALA A 47 -1.48 -11.19 3.91
C ALA A 47 -1.96 -9.74 4.03
N TYR A 48 -2.72 -9.46 5.09
CA TYR A 48 -3.01 -8.09 5.51
C TYR A 48 -1.68 -7.42 5.85
N GLU A 49 -1.45 -6.20 5.38
CA GLU A 49 -0.24 -5.43 5.71
C GLU A 49 -0.47 -4.45 6.85
N TYR A 50 -1.72 -4.15 7.19
CA TYR A 50 -2.05 -3.29 8.32
C TYR A 50 -1.94 -4.01 9.66
N ASN A 51 -1.90 -3.21 10.71
CA ASN A 51 -1.90 -3.68 12.08
C ASN A 51 -3.34 -3.95 12.54
N GLU A 52 -3.56 -5.06 13.23
CA GLU A 52 -4.85 -5.39 13.82
C GLU A 52 -4.81 -5.27 15.34
N ARG A 53 -5.79 -4.57 15.91
CA ARG A 53 -5.84 -4.34 17.34
C ARG A 53 -6.05 -5.66 18.08
N GLY A 54 -5.23 -5.92 19.10
CA GLY A 54 -5.33 -7.12 19.94
C GLY A 54 -4.65 -8.36 19.37
N GLN A 55 -4.02 -8.28 18.19
CA GLN A 55 -3.25 -9.38 17.64
C GLN A 55 -1.76 -9.22 17.95
N THR A 56 -1.23 -10.11 18.77
CA THR A 56 0.15 -9.99 19.30
C THR A 56 1.21 -10.64 18.42
N VAL A 57 0.79 -11.53 17.51
CA VAL A 57 1.69 -12.29 16.63
C VAL A 57 1.42 -11.89 15.18
N PRO A 58 2.44 -11.42 14.44
CA PRO A 58 2.28 -11.09 13.04
C PRO A 58 1.98 -12.35 12.21
N LYS A 59 1.10 -12.22 11.23
CA LYS A 59 0.80 -13.24 10.24
C LYS A 59 1.85 -13.22 9.13
N ILE A 60 2.86 -14.08 9.25
CA ILE A 60 3.97 -14.17 8.29
C ILE A 60 3.55 -14.98 7.07
N VAL A 61 3.53 -14.33 5.90
CA VAL A 61 3.09 -14.93 4.63
C VAL A 61 3.91 -14.37 3.48
N TYR A 62 4.44 -15.27 2.64
CA TYR A 62 5.06 -14.88 1.38
C TYR A 62 3.98 -14.42 0.38
N PRO A 63 4.18 -13.31 -0.34
CA PRO A 63 5.42 -12.54 -0.41
C PRO A 63 5.47 -11.34 0.52
N ASN A 64 4.35 -10.85 1.07
CA ASN A 64 4.26 -9.44 1.48
C ASN A 64 4.37 -9.20 2.98
N CYS A 65 4.45 -10.28 3.76
CA CYS A 65 4.63 -10.23 5.19
C CYS A 65 5.80 -11.10 5.60
N ALA A 66 6.99 -10.49 5.64
CA ALA A 66 8.22 -11.17 6.02
C ALA A 66 8.41 -11.15 7.54
N PRO A 67 9.01 -12.20 8.14
CA PRO A 67 9.23 -12.28 9.58
C PRO A 67 10.30 -11.30 10.10
N ASN A 68 11.13 -10.76 9.20
CA ASN A 68 12.17 -9.78 9.50
C ASN A 68 12.74 -9.19 8.20
N LYS A 69 13.49 -8.10 8.34
CA LYS A 69 14.18 -7.41 7.24
C LYS A 69 15.11 -8.32 6.45
N THR A 70 15.81 -9.25 7.10
CA THR A 70 16.73 -10.18 6.42
C THR A 70 15.97 -11.07 5.44
N THR A 71 14.84 -11.63 5.87
CA THR A 71 13.97 -12.47 5.03
C THR A 71 13.29 -11.63 3.95
N ALA A 72 12.83 -10.43 4.30
CA ALA A 72 12.27 -9.47 3.35
C ALA A 72 13.25 -9.15 2.21
N ARG A 73 14.53 -8.95 2.55
CA ARG A 73 15.59 -8.75 1.56
C ARG A 73 15.68 -9.92 0.60
N THR A 74 15.75 -11.16 1.10
CA THR A 74 15.77 -12.35 0.24
C THR A 74 14.55 -12.43 -0.68
N TRP A 75 13.39 -11.94 -0.24
CA TRP A 75 12.16 -12.01 -1.03
C TRP A 75 12.04 -10.91 -2.08
N TRP A 76 12.58 -9.71 -1.82
CA TRP A 76 12.28 -8.50 -2.59
C TRP A 76 13.50 -7.69 -3.04
N GLU A 77 14.74 -8.13 -2.76
CA GLU A 77 15.95 -7.35 -3.09
C GLU A 77 16.02 -6.91 -4.55
N ASP A 78 15.53 -7.74 -5.47
CA ASP A 78 15.51 -7.45 -6.89
C ASP A 78 14.49 -6.36 -7.29
N LEU A 79 13.63 -5.95 -6.36
CA LEU A 79 12.65 -4.87 -6.48
C LEU A 79 12.97 -3.66 -5.62
N GLU A 80 14.00 -3.68 -4.77
CA GLU A 80 14.30 -2.59 -3.84
C GLU A 80 14.39 -1.24 -4.59
N VAL A 81 13.86 -0.18 -3.99
CA VAL A 81 13.71 1.18 -4.53
C VAL A 81 12.88 1.35 -5.80
N GLN A 82 12.38 0.26 -6.40
CA GLN A 82 11.46 0.33 -7.53
C GLN A 82 10.05 0.71 -7.06
N ILE A 83 9.29 1.30 -7.97
CA ILE A 83 7.92 1.75 -7.75
C ILE A 83 7.02 0.88 -8.63
N ASP A 84 5.82 0.58 -8.14
CA ASP A 84 4.82 -0.08 -8.97
C ASP A 84 4.50 0.81 -10.20
N PRO A 85 4.69 0.32 -11.45
CA PRO A 85 4.41 1.13 -12.64
C PRO A 85 2.97 1.65 -12.69
N TYR A 86 2.02 0.95 -12.03
CA TYR A 86 0.62 1.37 -11.94
C TYR A 86 0.43 2.64 -11.11
N ILE A 87 1.41 3.09 -10.33
CA ILE A 87 1.28 4.33 -9.57
C ILE A 87 1.11 5.54 -10.46
N LYS A 88 1.66 5.55 -11.66
CA LYS A 88 1.43 6.67 -12.60
C LYS A 88 -0.03 6.75 -13.04
N GLU A 89 -0.65 5.61 -13.29
CA GLU A 89 -2.08 5.54 -13.61
C GLU A 89 -2.92 5.99 -12.41
N VAL A 90 -2.52 5.57 -11.20
CA VAL A 90 -3.15 6.00 -9.95
C VAL A 90 -2.94 7.50 -9.70
N GLU A 91 -1.79 8.08 -10.03
CA GLU A 91 -1.53 9.52 -9.92
C GLU A 91 -2.42 10.34 -10.88
N GLU A 92 -2.60 9.85 -12.11
CA GLU A 92 -3.52 10.46 -13.08
C GLU A 92 -4.97 10.45 -12.57
N ILE A 93 -5.39 9.38 -11.89
CA ILE A 93 -6.74 9.21 -11.35
C ILE A 93 -6.94 9.99 -10.04
N LEU A 94 -6.03 9.81 -9.07
CA LEU A 94 -6.12 10.43 -7.75
C LEU A 94 -5.85 11.93 -7.78
N ASN A 95 -5.14 12.41 -8.81
CA ASN A 95 -4.72 13.80 -8.96
C ASN A 95 -4.13 14.35 -7.65
N PRO A 96 -2.87 13.97 -7.31
CA PRO A 96 -2.25 14.33 -6.03
C PRO A 96 -2.14 15.85 -5.81
N ARG A 97 -2.22 16.67 -6.87
CA ARG A 97 -2.33 18.13 -6.74
C ARG A 97 -3.62 18.56 -6.06
N ASN A 98 -4.77 18.00 -6.42
CA ASN A 98 -6.03 18.32 -5.76
C ASN A 98 -6.01 17.93 -4.27
N ILE A 99 -5.45 16.76 -3.95
CA ILE A 99 -5.30 16.29 -2.56
C ILE A 99 -4.38 17.24 -1.78
N TYR A 100 -3.25 17.61 -2.38
CA TYR A 100 -2.33 18.58 -1.79
C TYR A 100 -3.00 19.94 -1.54
N GLU A 101 -3.64 20.52 -2.54
CA GLU A 101 -4.31 21.82 -2.45
C GLU A 101 -5.35 21.81 -1.33
N GLN A 102 -6.17 20.75 -1.25
CA GLN A 102 -7.16 20.59 -0.18
C GLN A 102 -6.55 20.49 1.22
N ARG A 103 -5.47 19.73 1.38
CA ARG A 103 -4.79 19.57 2.68
C ARG A 103 -3.99 20.82 3.09
N SER A 104 -3.49 21.56 2.12
CA SER A 104 -2.69 22.77 2.32
C SER A 104 -3.52 24.04 2.51
N LEU A 105 -4.83 24.00 2.25
CA LEU A 105 -5.72 25.15 2.33
C LEU A 105 -5.70 25.76 3.75
N GLY A 106 -5.00 26.90 3.86
CA GLY A 106 -4.91 27.67 5.10
C GLY A 106 -3.86 27.16 6.11
N ASP A 107 -3.05 26.15 5.76
CA ASP A 107 -1.95 25.69 6.60
C ASP A 107 -0.59 26.27 6.12
N PRO A 108 -0.06 27.32 6.79
CA PRO A 108 1.23 27.89 6.43
C PRO A 108 2.43 26.96 6.72
N SER A 109 2.20 25.83 7.41
CA SER A 109 3.21 24.80 7.68
C SER A 109 3.17 23.63 6.70
N ALA A 110 2.24 23.65 5.73
CA ALA A 110 2.17 22.64 4.71
C ALA A 110 3.49 22.57 3.91
N PRO A 111 3.99 21.35 3.59
CA PRO A 111 5.16 21.20 2.73
C PRO A 111 4.88 21.81 1.35
N SER A 112 5.91 22.10 0.55
CA SER A 112 5.68 22.46 -0.86
C SER A 112 5.09 21.28 -1.64
N TYR A 113 4.42 21.56 -2.76
CA TYR A 113 3.88 20.52 -3.63
C TYR A 113 4.98 19.55 -4.11
N ASP A 114 6.16 20.08 -4.48
CA ASP A 114 7.29 19.23 -4.90
C ASP A 114 7.78 18.31 -3.77
N SER A 115 7.81 18.81 -2.53
CA SER A 115 8.14 18.00 -1.36
C SER A 115 7.07 16.93 -1.10
N TYR A 116 5.79 17.30 -1.22
CA TYR A 116 4.67 16.37 -1.07
C TYR A 116 4.72 15.24 -2.11
N ILE A 117 4.96 15.57 -3.38
CA ILE A 117 5.08 14.56 -4.45
C ILE A 117 6.30 13.68 -4.23
N LYS A 118 7.44 14.26 -3.84
CA LYS A 118 8.62 13.47 -3.51
C LYS A 118 8.33 12.46 -2.39
N ASP A 119 7.69 12.91 -1.31
CA ASP A 119 7.32 12.05 -0.20
C ASP A 119 6.32 10.99 -0.65
N TYR A 120 5.30 11.36 -1.42
CA TYR A 120 4.33 10.43 -2.02
C TYR A 120 5.05 9.34 -2.81
N VAL A 121 5.94 9.70 -3.73
CA VAL A 121 6.73 8.74 -4.52
C VAL A 121 7.59 7.85 -3.63
N ASP A 122 8.27 8.42 -2.63
CA ASP A 122 9.10 7.66 -1.70
C ASP A 122 8.29 6.69 -0.83
N PHE A 123 7.04 7.02 -0.49
CA PHE A 123 6.10 6.13 0.21
C PHE A 123 5.65 4.92 -0.62
N HIS A 124 5.91 4.93 -1.92
CA HIS A 124 5.52 3.83 -2.80
C HIS A 124 6.69 3.03 -3.36
N LYS A 125 7.92 3.38 -2.98
CA LYS A 125 9.10 2.58 -3.30
C LYS A 125 9.10 1.32 -2.46
N VAL A 126 9.45 0.19 -3.08
CA VAL A 126 9.72 -1.05 -2.36
C VAL A 126 10.89 -0.82 -1.42
N GLY A 127 10.70 -1.20 -0.16
CA GLY A 127 11.68 -1.10 0.90
C GLY A 127 11.44 -2.14 1.99
N TYR A 128 11.92 -1.83 3.19
CA TYR A 128 11.83 -2.73 4.34
C TYR A 128 11.22 -1.97 5.52
N TYR A 129 9.89 -1.91 5.55
CA TYR A 129 9.15 -1.12 6.51
C TYR A 129 8.75 -2.00 7.70
N PRO A 130 9.17 -1.66 8.93
CA PRO A 130 8.87 -2.47 10.11
C PRO A 130 7.39 -2.36 10.49
N GLY A 131 6.85 -3.44 11.03
CA GLY A 131 5.46 -3.53 11.48
C GLY A 131 4.54 -4.13 10.43
N GLY A 132 3.23 -3.99 10.64
CA GLY A 132 2.21 -4.57 9.77
C GLY A 132 1.92 -6.04 10.06
N CYS A 133 1.37 -6.72 9.06
CA CYS A 133 1.12 -8.16 9.10
C CYS A 133 0.16 -8.58 10.21
N SER A 134 -0.89 -7.78 10.41
CA SER A 134 -1.88 -7.91 11.48
C SER A 134 -1.32 -7.84 12.90
N ALA A 135 -0.05 -7.49 13.14
CA ALA A 135 0.42 -7.29 14.52
C ALA A 135 -0.06 -5.94 15.10
N ASP A 136 -0.34 -5.88 16.40
CA ASP A 136 -0.88 -4.69 17.05
C ASP A 136 0.09 -3.50 17.02
N PHE A 137 -0.46 -2.28 16.99
CA PHE A 137 0.31 -1.05 16.98
C PHE A 137 1.16 -0.91 18.25
N GLY A 138 2.46 -0.66 18.08
CA GLY A 138 3.39 -0.43 19.19
C GLY A 138 4.02 -1.70 19.75
N ILE A 139 3.72 -2.87 19.19
CA ILE A 139 4.51 -4.08 19.40
C ILE A 139 5.60 -4.12 18.34
N GLU A 140 6.86 -4.31 18.76
CA GLU A 140 7.92 -4.71 17.85
C GLU A 140 7.62 -6.14 17.35
N SER A 141 6.78 -6.24 16.32
CA SER A 141 6.40 -7.55 15.75
C SER A 141 7.58 -8.25 15.07
N GLY A 142 8.65 -7.52 14.77
CA GLY A 142 9.75 -7.97 13.93
C GLY A 142 9.38 -8.10 12.45
N ALA A 143 8.08 -8.10 12.12
CA ALA A 143 7.60 -8.25 10.76
C ALA A 143 7.99 -7.06 9.88
N THR A 144 8.01 -7.30 8.58
CA THR A 144 8.38 -6.32 7.58
C THR A 144 7.39 -6.41 6.42
N ILE A 145 6.91 -5.24 5.98
CA ILE A 145 6.07 -5.07 4.78
C ILE A 145 6.87 -4.35 3.68
N PRO A 146 6.52 -4.56 2.39
CA PRO A 146 7.31 -4.06 1.27
C PRO A 146 7.07 -2.58 0.98
N ILE A 147 5.86 -2.07 1.22
CA ILE A 147 5.50 -0.65 1.08
C ILE A 147 4.50 -0.25 2.17
N PRO A 148 4.51 1.01 2.66
CA PRO A 148 3.55 1.49 3.65
C PRO A 148 2.17 1.80 3.09
N ASN A 149 2.00 1.88 1.77
CA ASN A 149 0.71 2.24 1.17
C ASN A 149 0.39 1.28 0.02
N SER A 150 -0.50 0.33 0.28
CA SER A 150 -0.97 -0.67 -0.68
C SER A 150 -2.42 -0.99 -0.37
N ILE A 151 -3.13 -1.66 -1.29
CA ILE A 151 -4.47 -2.15 -1.04
C ILE A 151 -4.50 -3.14 0.12
N MET A 152 -3.42 -3.90 0.33
CA MET A 152 -3.30 -4.86 1.44
C MET A 152 -3.08 -4.17 2.79
N ASN A 153 -2.62 -2.91 2.81
CA ASN A 153 -2.46 -2.11 4.02
C ASN A 153 -3.62 -1.12 4.24
N ASN A 154 -4.16 -0.53 3.17
CA ASN A 154 -5.17 0.51 3.24
C ASN A 154 -6.18 0.35 2.11
N PRO A 155 -7.13 -0.59 2.22
CA PRO A 155 -8.11 -0.88 1.18
C PRO A 155 -9.10 0.26 0.93
N TYR A 156 -9.01 1.38 1.65
CA TYR A 156 -9.87 2.55 1.41
C TYR A 156 -9.15 3.67 0.66
N ASN A 157 -7.81 3.71 0.70
CA ASN A 157 -7.03 4.86 0.23
C ASN A 157 -5.89 4.51 -0.72
N ALA A 158 -5.64 3.22 -0.97
CA ALA A 158 -4.59 2.75 -1.86
C ALA A 158 -5.16 1.71 -2.84
N PRO A 159 -5.70 2.14 -4.00
CA PRO A 159 -6.37 1.25 -4.96
C PRO A 159 -5.38 0.43 -5.82
N PHE A 160 -4.22 0.05 -5.28
CA PHE A 160 -3.19 -0.71 -6.01
C PHE A 160 -2.47 -1.67 -5.07
N PHE A 161 -2.04 -2.80 -5.61
CA PHE A 161 -1.39 -3.86 -4.81
C PHE A 161 -0.01 -3.49 -4.28
N GLY A 162 0.75 -2.67 -5.01
CA GLY A 162 2.15 -2.43 -4.73
C GLY A 162 3.03 -3.50 -5.37
N LEU A 163 4.26 -3.12 -5.74
CA LEU A 163 5.06 -3.88 -6.71
C LEU A 163 5.32 -5.34 -6.30
N VAL A 164 5.57 -5.60 -5.01
CA VAL A 164 5.78 -6.98 -4.50
C VAL A 164 4.53 -7.84 -4.67
N ASN A 165 3.35 -7.29 -4.34
CA ASN A 165 2.06 -7.96 -4.47
C ASN A 165 1.65 -8.11 -5.94
N SER A 166 1.84 -7.07 -6.74
CA SER A 166 1.59 -7.07 -8.18
C SER A 166 2.41 -8.16 -8.87
N ARG A 167 3.71 -8.28 -8.54
CA ARG A 167 4.57 -9.33 -9.09
C ARG A 167 4.09 -10.73 -8.74
N ARG A 168 3.61 -10.97 -7.51
CA ARG A 168 3.04 -12.26 -7.11
C ARG A 168 1.79 -12.59 -7.89
N SER A 169 0.90 -11.61 -8.03
CA SER A 169 -0.35 -11.75 -8.77
C SER A 169 -0.09 -12.10 -10.24
N ILE A 170 0.81 -11.37 -10.89
CA ILE A 170 1.22 -11.63 -12.29
C ILE A 170 1.84 -13.02 -12.44
N ARG A 171 2.75 -13.43 -11.55
CA ARG A 171 3.36 -14.78 -11.59
C ARG A 171 2.33 -15.89 -11.43
N PHE A 172 1.36 -15.71 -10.55
CA PHE A 172 0.28 -16.68 -10.34
C PHE A 172 -0.63 -16.79 -11.58
N LEU A 173 -1.03 -15.66 -12.16
CA LEU A 173 -1.86 -15.64 -13.38
C LEU A 173 -1.12 -16.28 -14.57
N ALA A 174 0.17 -15.98 -14.74
CA ALA A 174 0.99 -16.60 -15.78
C ALA A 174 1.12 -18.12 -15.59
N TYR A 175 1.23 -18.59 -14.35
CA TYR A 175 1.22 -20.02 -14.04
C TYR A 175 -0.11 -20.68 -14.45
N LEU A 176 -1.26 -20.06 -14.10
CA LEU A 176 -2.57 -20.58 -14.49
C LEU A 176 -2.75 -20.65 -16.01
N GLU A 177 -2.30 -19.63 -16.74
CA GLU A 177 -2.38 -19.61 -18.20
C GLU A 177 -1.65 -20.80 -18.84
N VAL A 178 -0.48 -21.15 -18.31
CA VAL A 178 0.28 -22.33 -18.76
C VAL A 178 -0.48 -23.62 -18.47
N GLN A 179 -1.10 -23.75 -17.29
CA GLN A 179 -1.83 -24.96 -16.89
C GLN A 179 -3.11 -25.17 -17.71
N ILE A 180 -3.81 -24.09 -18.08
CA ILE A 180 -5.06 -24.18 -18.86
C ILE A 180 -4.80 -24.60 -20.32
N LYS A 181 -3.62 -24.32 -20.87
CA LYS A 181 -3.26 -24.64 -22.26
C LYS A 181 -2.71 -26.06 -22.47
N GLN A 182 -2.58 -26.85 -21.40
CA GLN A 182 -2.13 -28.26 -21.43
C GLN A 182 -3.32 -29.21 -21.49
#